data_AF-A0AA96SK27-F1
#
_entry.id   AF-A0AA96SK27-F1
#
_cell.length_a   1.000
_cell.length_b   1.000
_cell.length_c   1.000
_cell.angle_alpha   90.00
_cell.angle_beta   90.00
_cell.angle_gamma   90.00
#
_symmetry.space_group_name_H-M   'P 1'
#
loop_
_entity.id
_entity.type
_entity.pdbx_description
1 polymer ?
#
loop_
_entity_poly.entity_id
_entity_poly.type
_entity_poly.pdbx_seq_one_letter_code
_entity_poly.pdbx_strand_id
1 'polypeptide(L)' 'MGIKYGTMDRGSFNGKHVYNTFQEAKTKFLDFLADIVIINRYYAKEGMPVNYLSPLWDDTTE' A
#
# COMPACT_ATOMS: atom_id res chain seq x y z
N MET A 1 -25.82 1.81 -14.45
CA MET A 1 -24.73 1.93 -13.47
C MET A 1 -23.89 0.66 -13.55
N GLY A 2 -22.59 0.76 -13.85
CA GLY A 2 -21.69 -0.39 -13.89
C GLY A 2 -21.06 -0.67 -12.52
N ILE A 3 -20.58 -1.90 -12.32
CA ILE A 3 -19.79 -2.28 -11.14
C ILE A 3 -18.52 -1.41 -11.11
N LYS A 4 -18.21 -0.86 -9.93
CA LYS A 4 -16.98 -0.10 -9.67
C LYS A 4 -16.14 -0.85 -8.64
N TYR A 5 -14.82 -0.75 -8.78
CA TYR A 5 -13.86 -1.40 -7.90
C TYR A 5 -13.09 -0.35 -7.12
N GLY A 6 -12.85 -0.62 -5.84
CA GLY A 6 -11.93 0.14 -4.99
C GLY A 6 -10.83 -0.77 -4.48
N THR A 7 -9.74 -0.19 -4.02
CA THR A 7 -8.66 -0.90 -3.33
C THR A 7 -8.84 -0.80 -1.81
N MET A 8 -8.26 -1.70 -1.02
CA MET A 8 -8.41 -1.69 0.44
C MET A 8 -7.47 -0.70 1.16
N ASP A 9 -6.77 0.16 0.42
CA ASP A 9 -6.00 1.24 1.04
C ASP A 9 -6.90 2.42 1.47
N ARG A 10 -6.34 3.28 2.33
CA ARG A 10 -7.03 4.45 2.89
C ARG A 10 -7.55 5.42 1.81
N GLY A 11 -6.90 5.52 0.66
CA GLY A 11 -7.30 6.40 -0.44
C GLY A 11 -8.61 5.92 -1.07
N SER A 12 -8.70 4.65 -1.42
CA SER A 12 -9.94 4.07 -1.97
C SER A 12 -11.05 3.95 -0.92
N PHE A 13 -10.72 3.64 0.35
CA PHE A 13 -11.73 3.66 1.43
C PHE A 13 -12.42 5.02 1.57
N ASN A 14 -11.68 6.11 1.36
CA ASN A 14 -12.20 7.48 1.39
C ASN A 14 -12.85 7.92 0.06
N GLY A 15 -13.09 7.01 -0.88
CA GLY A 15 -13.72 7.30 -2.18
C GLY A 15 -12.86 8.11 -3.16
N LYS A 16 -11.57 8.30 -2.87
CA LYS A 16 -10.65 9.08 -3.72
C LYS A 16 -10.25 8.34 -4.99
N HIS A 17 -10.20 7.02 -4.93
CA HIS A 17 -9.80 6.16 -6.04
C HIS A 17 -10.89 5.12 -6.31
N VAL A 18 -11.45 5.18 -7.52
CA VAL A 18 -12.50 4.29 -8.00
C VAL A 18 -12.16 3.86 -9.41
N TYR A 19 -12.21 2.55 -9.66
CA TYR A 19 -11.77 1.92 -10.90
C TYR A 19 -12.93 1.25 -11.63
N ASN A 20 -12.81 1.11 -12.95
CA ASN A 20 -13.86 0.54 -13.79
C ASN A 20 -13.74 -0.98 -13.90
N THR A 21 -12.55 -1.54 -13.66
CA THR A 21 -12.30 -2.97 -13.75
C THR A 21 -11.54 -3.48 -12.54
N PHE A 22 -11.74 -4.77 -12.23
CA PHE A 22 -10.96 -5.44 -11.19
C PHE A 22 -9.47 -5.43 -11.50
N GLN A 23 -9.09 -5.63 -12.76
CA GLN A 23 -7.68 -5.68 -13.17
C GLN A 23 -6.98 -4.33 -12.93
N GLU A 24 -7.66 -3.23 -13.26
CA GLU A 24 -7.15 -1.87 -13.00
C GLU A 24 -6.96 -1.63 -11.49
N ALA A 25 -7.96 -1.97 -10.68
CA ALA A 25 -7.87 -1.85 -9.22
C ALA A 25 -6.74 -2.71 -8.65
N LYS A 26 -6.60 -3.96 -9.11
CA LYS A 26 -5.55 -4.88 -8.69
C LYS A 26 -4.15 -4.33 -9.01
N THR A 27 -3.93 -3.84 -10.23
CA THR A 27 -2.64 -3.24 -10.61
C THR A 27 -2.32 -2.04 -9.72
N LYS A 28 -3.28 -1.13 -9.53
CA LYS A 28 -3.07 0.06 -8.69
C LYS A 28 -2.82 -0.27 -7.21
N PHE A 29 -3.48 -1.29 -6.69
CA PHE A 29 -3.20 -1.79 -5.34
C PHE A 29 -1.78 -2.34 -5.21
N LEU A 30 -1.31 -3.13 -6.18
CA LEU A 30 0.03 -3.71 -6.15
C LEU A 30 1.12 -2.65 -6.30
N ASP A 31 0.93 -1.66 -7.18
CA ASP A 31 1.83 -0.52 -7.31
C ASP A 31 1.95 0.24 -5.98
N PHE A 32 0.81 0.59 -5.38
CA PHE A 32 0.77 1.28 -4.09
C PHE A 32 1.41 0.46 -2.96
N LEU A 33 1.16 -0.85 -2.91
CA LEU A 33 1.75 -1.74 -1.91
C LEU A 33 3.28 -1.77 -2.05
N ALA A 34 3.81 -1.83 -3.27
CA ALA A 34 5.25 -1.80 -3.52
C ALA A 34 5.88 -0.49 -3.00
N ASP A 35 5.27 0.66 -3.30
CA ASP A 35 5.74 1.96 -2.82
C ASP A 35 5.77 2.04 -1.30
N ILE A 36 4.71 1.55 -0.64
CA ILE A 36 4.63 1.52 0.83
C ILE A 36 5.72 0.62 1.43
N VAL A 37 6.00 -0.53 0.81
CA VAL A 37 7.07 -1.43 1.28
C VAL A 37 8.44 -0.75 1.16
N ILE A 38 8.71 -0.10 0.03
CA ILE A 38 9.98 0.61 -0.21
C ILE A 38 10.17 1.73 0.82
N ILE A 39 9.15 2.57 1.04
CA ILE A 39 9.23 3.70 1.98
C ILE A 39 9.41 3.23 3.42
N ASN A 40 8.69 2.20 3.88
CA ASN A 40 8.83 1.73 5.25
C ASN A 40 10.19 1.07 5.51
N ARG A 41 10.74 0.32 4.55
CA ARG A 41 12.12 -0.19 4.66
C ARG A 41 13.14 0.93 4.77
N TYR A 42 12.97 1.99 3.98
CA TYR A 42 13.83 3.16 4.05
C TYR A 42 13.71 3.85 5.42
N TYR A 43 12.49 4.13 5.89
CA TYR A 43 12.27 4.76 7.20
C TYR A 43 12.84 3.94 8.35
N ALA A 44 12.65 2.63 8.35
CA ALA A 44 13.21 1.76 9.38
C ALA A 44 14.74 1.84 9.44
N LYS A 45 15.42 1.77 8.28
CA LYS A 45 16.89 1.91 8.19
C LYS A 45 17.40 3.26 8.70
N GLU A 46 16.65 4.33 8.45
CA GLU A 46 17.01 5.68 8.90
C GLU A 46 16.55 5.99 10.33
N GLY A 47 15.94 5.03 11.05
CA GLY A 47 15.39 5.25 12.39
C GLY A 47 14.17 6.17 12.42
N MET A 48 13.49 6.37 11.30
CA MET A 48 12.28 7.18 11.17
C MET A 48 11.00 6.38 11.50
N PRO A 49 9.92 7.04 11.94
CA PRO A 49 8.63 6.37 12.16
C PRO A 49 8.08 5.76 10.88
N VAL A 50 7.78 4.46 10.91
CA VAL A 50 7.12 3.73 9.80
C VAL A 50 5.62 4.01 9.77
N ASN A 51 5.03 3.96 8.56
CA ASN A 51 3.59 4.13 8.35
C ASN A 51 2.77 2.95 8.91
N TYR A 52 3.36 1.76 8.95
CA TYR A 52 2.76 0.54 9.50
C TYR A 52 3.84 -0.29 10.20
N LEU A 53 3.54 -0.75 11.42
CA LEU A 53 4.41 -1.70 12.11
C LEU A 53 4.40 -3.05 11.39
N SER A 54 5.57 -3.62 11.16
CA SER A 54 5.71 -4.92 10.51
C SER A 54 7.03 -5.56 10.91
N PRO A 55 7.06 -6.88 11.15
CA PRO A 55 8.31 -7.61 11.35
C PRO A 55 9.21 -7.59 10.11
N LEU A 56 8.69 -7.19 8.94
CA LEU A 56 9.48 -7.03 7.71
C LEU A 56 10.49 -5.88 7.77
N TRP A 57 10.35 -4.98 8.75
CA TRP A 57 11.25 -3.85 8.95
C TRP A 57 12.25 -4.08 10.08
N ASP A 58 12.01 -5.09 10.93
CA ASP A 58 12.88 -5.38 12.05
C ASP A 58 14.21 -5.89 11.49
N ASP A 59 15.31 -5.22 11.83
CA ASP A 59 16.69 -5.64 11.52
C ASP A 59 17.10 -6.88 12.33
N THR A 60 16.14 -7.72 12.75
CA THR A 60 16.43 -9.10 13.17
C THR A 60 16.90 -9.86 11.93
N THR A 61 18.17 -9.64 11.58
CA THR A 61 18.99 -10.56 10.82
C THR A 61 18.73 -11.98 11.31
N GLU A 62 18.48 -12.90 10.38
CA GLU A 62 18.67 -14.34 10.62
C GLU A 62 20.05 -14.62 11.23
#